data_AF-T0KPB6-F1
#
_entry.id   AF-T0KPB6-F1
#
_cell.length_a   1.000
_cell.length_b   1.000
_cell.length_c   1.000
_cell.angle_alpha   90.00
_cell.angle_beta   90.00
_cell.angle_gamma   90.00
#
_symmetry.space_group_name_H-M   'P 1'
#
loop_
_entity.id
_entity.type
_entity.pdbx_description
1 polymer ?
#
loop_
_entity_poly.entity_id
_entity_poly.type
_entity_poly.pdbx_seq_one_letter_code
_entity_poly.pdbx_strand_id
1 'polypeptide(L)'
;MLPVRRAVAFHAARTCRQFLPRHVAAPRPIRSSLYTTSVRLRQNAFHSQLESHAAAGPSVIQNPQTMTEKIVQNYSVGLAPGKKVRTGDYVTLQPHKIMTHDNSWPVALKFMGLGATKLHDKDQVILTLDHDVQNKSDGNLKKYR
;
A
#
# COMPACT_ATOMS: atom_id res chain seq x y z
N MET A 1 49.68 39.70 41.95
CA MET A 1 49.91 40.29 40.61
C MET A 1 48.97 39.62 39.61
N LEU A 2 47.73 40.11 39.49
CA LEU A 2 46.85 39.93 38.31
C LEU A 2 47.18 41.07 37.30
N PRO A 3 46.70 41.13 36.03
CA PRO A 3 45.68 40.36 35.28
C PRO A 3 46.23 39.93 33.87
N VAL A 4 45.49 39.38 32.88
CA VAL A 4 44.57 40.03 31.94
C VAL A 4 43.85 38.94 31.12
N ARG A 5 42.52 38.88 31.26
CA ARG A 5 41.62 38.19 30.33
C ARG A 5 41.26 39.16 29.20
N ARG A 6 41.51 38.80 27.95
CA ARG A 6 40.92 39.51 26.79
C ARG A 6 39.47 39.05 26.62
N ALA A 7 38.55 39.90 27.05
CA ALA A 7 37.13 39.81 26.71
C ALA A 7 36.93 40.43 25.31
N VAL A 8 36.31 39.70 24.40
CA VAL A 8 35.77 40.25 23.15
C VAL A 8 34.30 40.56 23.41
N ALA A 9 34.00 41.86 23.49
CA ALA A 9 32.64 42.37 23.60
C ALA A 9 31.99 42.33 22.22
N PHE A 10 30.92 41.55 22.05
CA PHE A 10 30.00 41.74 20.94
C PHE A 10 28.90 42.69 21.40
N HIS A 11 28.85 43.85 20.77
CA HIS A 11 27.83 44.87 20.98
C HIS A 11 26.44 44.32 20.61
N ALA A 12 25.53 44.39 21.58
CA ALA A 12 24.11 44.20 21.38
C ALA A 12 23.55 45.39 20.60
N ALA A 13 23.23 45.18 19.32
CA ALA A 13 22.38 46.09 18.57
C ALA A 13 20.91 45.82 18.97
N ARG A 14 20.33 46.78 19.70
CA ARG A 14 18.88 46.89 19.89
C ARG A 14 18.29 47.45 18.61
N THR A 15 17.51 46.64 17.90
CA THR A 15 16.61 47.14 16.85
C THR A 15 15.19 46.65 17.12
N CYS A 16 14.28 47.59 16.91
CA CYS A 16 12.93 47.65 17.42
C CYS A 16 12.06 46.49 16.87
N ARG A 17 11.37 45.78 17.76
CA ARG A 17 10.34 44.81 17.39
C ARG A 17 9.12 45.57 16.86
N GLN A 18 8.96 45.61 15.55
CA GLN A 18 7.70 46.00 14.94
C GLN A 18 6.72 44.82 15.08
N PHE A 19 5.79 44.95 16.03
CA PHE A 19 4.66 44.04 16.17
C PHE A 19 3.66 44.32 15.04
N LEU A 20 3.67 43.48 14.01
CA LEU A 20 2.58 43.43 13.05
C LEU A 20 1.33 42.85 13.74
N PRO A 21 0.13 43.44 13.57
CA PRO A 21 -1.09 42.88 14.13
C PRO A 21 -1.38 41.52 13.48
N ARG A 22 -1.46 40.48 14.31
CA ARG A 22 -1.99 39.17 13.92
C ARG A 22 -3.46 39.33 13.54
N HIS A 23 -3.77 39.22 12.25
CA HIS A 23 -5.14 39.02 11.80
C HIS A 23 -5.63 37.65 12.30
N VAL A 24 -6.50 37.66 13.29
CA VAL A 24 -7.22 36.48 13.76
C VAL A 24 -8.30 36.17 12.72
N ALA A 25 -8.08 35.12 11.92
CA ALA A 25 -9.11 34.61 11.02
C ALA A 25 -10.24 34.00 11.86
N ALA A 26 -11.45 34.51 11.71
CA ALA A 26 -12.65 33.97 12.35
C ALA A 26 -12.90 32.51 11.91
N PRO A 27 -13.35 31.62 12.81
CA PRO A 27 -13.68 30.24 12.44
C PRO A 27 -14.96 30.24 11.59
N ARG A 28 -14.82 29.83 10.33
CA ARG A 28 -15.98 29.50 9.48
C ARG A 28 -16.58 28.17 9.96
N PRO A 29 -17.91 28.06 10.16
CA PRO A 29 -18.51 26.77 10.46
C PRO A 29 -18.40 25.88 9.22
N ILE A 30 -17.60 24.82 9.31
CA ILE A 30 -17.60 23.73 8.33
C ILE A 30 -18.93 23.00 8.51
N ARG A 31 -19.92 23.31 7.67
CA ARG A 31 -21.09 22.43 7.51
C ARG A 31 -20.60 21.14 6.86
N SER A 32 -20.45 20.09 7.64
CA SER A 32 -20.35 18.73 7.10
C SER A 32 -21.70 18.37 6.48
N SER A 33 -21.81 18.59 5.18
CA SER A 33 -22.86 18.00 4.35
C SER A 33 -22.80 16.48 4.54
N LEU A 34 -23.85 15.88 5.07
CA LEU A 34 -24.04 14.44 5.06
C LEU A 34 -24.27 14.02 3.61
N TYR A 35 -23.20 13.66 2.91
CA TYR A 35 -23.30 13.00 1.63
C TYR A 35 -23.86 11.59 1.85
N THR A 36 -25.19 11.47 1.87
CA THR A 36 -25.87 10.19 1.67
C THR A 36 -25.73 9.82 0.20
N THR A 37 -24.76 8.98 -0.12
CA THR A 37 -24.67 8.34 -1.44
C THR A 37 -25.35 6.98 -1.34
N SER A 38 -26.68 6.98 -1.39
CA SER A 38 -27.45 5.76 -1.65
C SER A 38 -27.31 5.38 -3.14
N VAL A 39 -26.09 5.04 -3.56
CA VAL A 39 -25.87 4.43 -4.87
C VAL A 39 -26.31 2.98 -4.76
N ARG A 40 -27.61 2.73 -5.01
CA ARG A 40 -28.06 1.42 -5.45
C ARG A 40 -27.39 1.15 -6.79
N LEU A 41 -26.27 0.44 -6.77
CA LEU A 41 -25.64 -0.07 -7.97
C LEU A 41 -26.62 -1.10 -8.59
N ARG A 42 -27.49 -0.64 -9.50
CA ARG A 42 -28.20 -1.54 -10.41
C ARG A 42 -27.11 -2.21 -11.26
N GLN A 43 -26.96 -3.50 -11.07
CA GLN A 43 -26.07 -4.34 -11.88
C GLN A 43 -26.58 -4.29 -13.34
N ASN A 44 -25.83 -3.65 -14.23
CA ASN A 44 -26.06 -3.77 -15.66
C ASN A 44 -25.48 -5.12 -16.13
N ALA A 45 -26.28 -6.18 -16.04
CA ALA A 45 -25.97 -7.45 -16.68
C ALA A 45 -26.34 -7.37 -18.18
N PHE A 46 -25.50 -7.93 -19.05
CA PHE A 46 -25.70 -7.97 -20.50
C PHE A 46 -26.97 -8.75 -20.86
N HIS A 47 -27.71 -8.27 -21.86
CA HIS A 47 -28.99 -8.84 -22.33
C HIS A 47 -28.91 -10.34 -22.71
N SER A 48 -27.72 -10.83 -23.07
CA SER A 48 -27.45 -12.24 -23.40
C SER A 48 -27.51 -13.22 -22.22
N GLN A 49 -27.71 -12.73 -20.99
CA GLN A 49 -27.92 -13.57 -19.79
C GLN A 49 -29.39 -13.71 -19.40
N LEU A 50 -30.32 -13.16 -20.19
CA LEU A 50 -31.76 -13.15 -19.88
C LEU A 50 -32.55 -14.32 -20.51
N GLU A 51 -31.90 -15.24 -21.22
CA GLU A 51 -32.58 -16.44 -21.73
C GLU A 51 -32.81 -17.47 -20.62
N SER A 52 -34.08 -17.78 -20.44
CA SER A 52 -34.68 -18.46 -19.29
C SER A 52 -34.40 -19.96 -19.27
N HIS A 53 -33.69 -20.41 -18.24
CA HIS A 53 -33.93 -21.74 -17.68
C HIS A 53 -35.05 -21.60 -16.64
N ALA A 54 -36.08 -22.43 -16.75
CA ALA A 54 -37.22 -22.48 -15.84
C ALA A 54 -36.77 -22.37 -14.38
N ALA A 55 -37.31 -21.39 -13.67
CA ALA A 55 -36.88 -21.01 -12.33
C ALA A 55 -37.09 -22.17 -11.34
N ALA A 56 -36.02 -22.90 -11.04
CA ALA A 56 -35.86 -23.44 -9.70
C ALA A 56 -35.94 -22.24 -8.75
N GLY A 57 -36.87 -22.27 -7.78
CA GLY A 57 -37.02 -21.19 -6.79
C GLY A 57 -35.66 -20.80 -6.20
N PRO A 58 -35.47 -19.54 -5.79
CA PRO A 58 -34.13 -19.01 -5.49
C PRO A 58 -33.45 -19.94 -4.48
N SER A 59 -32.43 -20.67 -4.95
CA SER A 59 -31.55 -21.41 -4.06
C SER A 59 -30.87 -20.35 -3.21
N VAL A 60 -31.34 -20.16 -1.98
CA VAL A 60 -30.71 -19.25 -1.03
C VAL A 60 -29.27 -19.71 -0.92
N ILE A 61 -28.32 -18.90 -1.41
CA ILE A 61 -26.90 -19.22 -1.29
C ILE A 61 -26.61 -19.24 0.20
N GLN A 62 -26.55 -20.43 0.76
CA GLN A 62 -26.23 -20.63 2.15
C GLN A 62 -24.79 -20.16 2.36
N ASN A 63 -24.64 -19.11 3.18
CA ASN A 63 -23.36 -18.54 3.57
C ASN A 63 -22.56 -17.97 2.37
N PRO A 64 -23.00 -16.84 1.77
CA PRO A 64 -22.38 -16.26 0.57
C PRO A 64 -20.96 -15.78 0.87
N GLN A 65 -20.04 -15.90 -0.09
CA GLN A 65 -18.68 -15.32 -0.02
C GLN A 65 -18.53 -14.23 -1.07
N THR A 66 -17.82 -13.17 -0.70
CA THR A 66 -17.36 -12.16 -1.67
C THR A 66 -16.36 -12.77 -2.65
N MET A 67 -16.16 -12.12 -3.79
CA MET A 67 -15.14 -12.55 -4.75
C MET A 67 -13.74 -12.55 -4.13
N THR A 68 -13.42 -11.55 -3.30
CA THR A 68 -12.14 -11.48 -2.59
C THR A 68 -11.94 -12.67 -1.65
N GLU A 69 -12.94 -13.01 -0.83
CA GLU A 69 -12.86 -14.19 0.06
C GLU A 69 -12.64 -15.49 -0.72
N LYS A 70 -13.30 -15.65 -1.87
CA LYS A 70 -13.10 -16.82 -2.74
C LYS A 70 -11.69 -16.87 -3.33
N ILE A 71 -11.17 -15.73 -3.81
CA ILE A 71 -9.81 -15.64 -4.36
C ILE A 71 -8.79 -15.98 -3.26
N VAL A 72 -8.91 -15.36 -2.08
CA VAL A 72 -8.02 -15.63 -0.94
C VAL A 72 -8.09 -17.10 -0.55
N GLN A 73 -9.29 -17.68 -0.47
CA GLN A 73 -9.47 -19.11 -0.17
C GLN A 73 -8.78 -20.02 -1.19
N ASN A 74 -8.86 -19.71 -2.49
CA ASN A 74 -8.22 -20.50 -3.54
C ASN A 74 -6.68 -20.52 -3.45
N TYR A 75 -6.08 -19.46 -2.90
CA TYR A 75 -4.62 -19.35 -2.70
C TYR A 75 -4.19 -19.66 -1.26
N SER A 76 -5.12 -20.03 -0.38
CA SER A 76 -4.81 -20.36 1.01
C SER A 76 -4.31 -21.79 1.12
N VAL A 77 -3.26 -21.98 1.92
CA VAL A 77 -2.69 -23.29 2.21
C VAL A 77 -2.98 -23.71 3.65
N GLY A 78 -3.26 -24.99 3.87
CA GLY A 78 -3.49 -25.55 5.21
C GLY A 78 -4.85 -25.22 5.83
N LEU A 79 -5.87 -24.85 5.04
CA LEU A 79 -7.23 -24.67 5.56
C LEU A 79 -7.84 -26.01 5.99
N ALA A 80 -8.61 -26.00 7.09
CA ALA A 80 -9.39 -27.16 7.51
C ALA A 80 -10.45 -27.53 6.44
N PRO A 81 -10.78 -28.83 6.28
CA PRO A 81 -11.78 -29.26 5.31
C PRO A 81 -13.10 -28.50 5.48
N GLY A 82 -13.59 -27.89 4.39
CA GLY A 82 -14.84 -27.13 4.37
C GLY A 82 -14.79 -25.73 5.00
N LYS A 83 -13.65 -25.27 5.54
CA LYS A 83 -13.52 -23.91 6.06
C LYS A 83 -13.64 -22.89 4.94
N LYS A 84 -14.65 -22.01 5.06
CA LYS A 84 -14.78 -20.80 4.25
C LYS A 84 -13.95 -19.67 4.84
N VAL A 85 -13.10 -19.05 4.03
CA VAL A 85 -12.37 -17.83 4.41
C VAL A 85 -13.33 -16.66 4.53
N ARG A 86 -13.15 -15.87 5.60
CA ARG A 86 -13.95 -14.69 5.95
C ARG A 86 -13.07 -13.51 6.30
N THR A 87 -13.60 -12.31 6.15
CA THR A 87 -12.98 -11.10 6.70
C THR A 87 -12.66 -11.29 8.19
N GLY A 88 -11.43 -10.97 8.57
CA GLY A 88 -10.92 -11.15 9.93
C GLY A 88 -10.21 -12.47 10.18
N ASP A 89 -10.31 -13.44 9.26
CA ASP A 89 -9.50 -14.66 9.32
C ASP A 89 -8.02 -14.33 9.05
N TYR A 90 -7.13 -14.93 9.85
CA TYR A 90 -5.71 -15.02 9.52
C TYR A 90 -5.49 -16.27 8.66
N VAL A 91 -4.85 -16.09 7.51
CA VAL A 91 -4.61 -17.17 6.54
C VAL A 91 -3.16 -17.19 6.09
N THR A 92 -2.67 -18.38 5.76
CA THR A 92 -1.39 -18.53 5.06
C THR A 92 -1.68 -18.61 3.57
N LEU A 93 -1.01 -17.78 2.77
CA LEU A 93 -1.20 -17.73 1.32
C LEU A 93 0.02 -18.28 0.59
N GLN A 94 -0.23 -18.93 -0.55
CA GLN A 94 0.76 -19.19 -1.58
C GLN A 94 0.41 -18.34 -2.80
N PRO A 95 0.99 -17.14 -2.96
CA PRO A 95 0.70 -16.27 -4.10
C PRO A 95 1.06 -16.95 -5.43
N HIS A 96 0.33 -16.61 -6.50
CA HIS A 96 0.64 -17.12 -7.84
C HIS A 96 1.87 -16.48 -8.46
N LYS A 97 1.98 -15.14 -8.35
CA LYS A 97 3.08 -14.32 -8.85
C LYS A 97 3.44 -13.29 -7.79
N ILE A 98 4.72 -12.96 -7.72
CA ILE A 98 5.24 -11.83 -6.96
C ILE A 98 5.97 -10.91 -7.92
N MET A 99 5.78 -9.62 -7.77
CA MET A 99 6.42 -8.63 -8.60
C MET A 99 7.15 -7.62 -7.73
N THR A 100 8.37 -7.31 -8.16
CA THR A 100 9.11 -6.16 -7.67
C THR A 100 9.73 -5.47 -8.87
N HIS A 101 10.16 -4.23 -8.68
CA HIS A 101 10.64 -3.38 -9.77
C HIS A 101 12.13 -3.05 -9.56
N ASP A 102 12.58 -1.83 -9.88
CA ASP A 102 13.99 -1.39 -9.72
C ASP A 102 14.60 -1.61 -8.31
N ASN A 103 13.77 -1.85 -7.30
CA ASN A 103 14.18 -2.28 -5.95
C ASN A 103 14.56 -3.77 -5.83
N SER A 104 14.59 -4.51 -6.94
CA SER A 104 14.89 -5.95 -6.99
C SER A 104 16.19 -6.31 -6.27
N TRP A 105 17.23 -5.50 -6.45
CA TRP A 105 18.54 -5.77 -5.85
C TRP A 105 18.56 -5.64 -4.32
N PRO A 106 18.08 -4.53 -3.71
CA PRO A 106 17.86 -4.47 -2.26
C PRO A 106 17.00 -5.63 -1.70
N VAL A 107 15.94 -6.03 -2.41
CA VAL A 107 15.10 -7.16 -2.00
C VAL A 107 15.91 -8.46 -2.00
N ALA A 108 16.69 -8.71 -3.05
CA ALA A 108 17.56 -9.89 -3.15
C ALA A 108 18.60 -9.92 -2.03
N LEU A 109 19.24 -8.79 -1.72
CA LEU A 109 20.20 -8.69 -0.60
C LEU A 109 19.54 -9.05 0.74
N LYS A 110 18.32 -8.54 0.99
CA LYS A 110 17.59 -8.88 2.22
C LYS A 110 17.22 -10.37 2.26
N PHE A 111 16.78 -10.93 1.14
CA PHE A 111 16.43 -12.35 1.03
C PHE A 111 17.64 -13.25 1.32
N MET A 112 18.80 -12.96 0.71
CA MET A 112 20.05 -13.67 1.00
C MET A 112 20.51 -13.49 2.46
N GLY A 113 20.34 -12.29 3.03
CA GLY A 113 20.66 -12.01 4.43
C GLY A 113 19.79 -12.76 5.45
N LEU A 114 18.63 -13.28 5.04
CA LEU A 114 17.81 -14.18 5.86
C LEU A 114 18.32 -15.64 5.81
N GLY A 115 19.42 -15.90 5.09
CA GLY A 115 19.98 -17.24 4.90
C GLY A 115 19.39 -18.01 3.72
N ALA A 116 18.57 -17.37 2.88
CA ALA A 116 18.00 -18.03 1.72
C ALA A 116 19.06 -18.23 0.63
N THR A 117 19.23 -19.48 0.19
CA THR A 117 20.21 -19.86 -0.83
C THR A 117 19.59 -20.16 -2.20
N LYS A 118 18.27 -20.35 -2.26
CA LYS A 118 17.53 -20.64 -3.49
C LYS A 118 16.12 -20.08 -3.44
N LEU A 119 15.59 -19.74 -4.62
CA LEU A 119 14.16 -19.49 -4.80
C LEU A 119 13.41 -20.83 -4.80
N HIS A 120 12.22 -20.85 -4.18
CA HIS A 120 11.36 -22.03 -4.20
C HIS A 120 10.78 -22.27 -5.61
N ASP A 121 10.24 -21.23 -6.23
CA ASP A 121 9.76 -21.24 -7.60
C ASP A 121 10.18 -19.94 -8.30
N LYS A 122 11.08 -20.06 -9.27
CA LYS A 122 11.61 -18.93 -10.05
C LYS A 122 10.55 -18.34 -11.00
N ASP A 123 9.59 -19.15 -11.45
CA ASP A 123 8.60 -18.72 -12.44
C ASP A 123 7.51 -17.86 -11.77
N GLN A 124 7.45 -17.82 -10.43
CA GLN A 124 6.60 -16.89 -9.69
C GLN A 124 7.13 -15.45 -9.69
N VAL A 125 8.42 -15.25 -9.93
CA VAL A 125 9.08 -13.96 -9.76
C VAL A 125 9.00 -13.14 -11.05
N ILE A 126 8.50 -11.92 -10.94
CA ILE A 126 8.50 -10.91 -12.00
C ILE A 126 9.37 -9.75 -11.54
N LEU A 127 10.41 -9.44 -12.31
CA LEU A 127 11.30 -8.30 -12.06
C LEU A 127 11.11 -7.28 -13.18
N THR A 128 10.57 -6.11 -12.86
CA THR A 128 10.34 -5.03 -13.84
C THR A 128 11.39 -3.93 -13.70
N LEU A 129 11.81 -3.35 -14.81
CA LEU A 129 12.66 -2.15 -14.82
C LEU A 129 11.85 -1.01 -15.45
N ASP A 130 11.55 0.04 -14.68
CA ASP A 130 10.55 1.04 -15.08
C ASP A 130 10.86 2.50 -14.67
N HIS A 131 11.44 2.74 -13.49
CA HIS A 131 11.73 4.09 -13.00
C HIS A 131 13.11 4.59 -13.41
N ASP A 132 14.13 3.72 -13.40
CA ASP A 132 15.55 4.12 -13.56
C ASP A 132 16.24 3.49 -14.78
N VAL A 133 15.47 3.18 -15.82
CA VAL A 133 15.92 2.43 -17.01
C VAL A 133 17.01 3.15 -17.83
N GLN A 134 17.15 4.46 -17.67
CA GLN A 134 18.13 5.27 -18.40
C GLN A 134 19.46 5.44 -17.66
N ASN A 135 19.54 5.01 -16.39
CA ASN A 135 20.72 5.22 -15.56
C ASN A 135 21.84 4.25 -15.92
N LYS A 136 22.86 4.81 -16.59
CA LYS A 136 24.06 4.09 -17.04
C LYS A 136 25.25 4.22 -16.10
N SER A 137 25.06 4.71 -14.87
CA SER A 137 26.15 4.74 -13.90
C SER A 137 26.62 3.32 -13.58
N ASP A 138 27.92 3.15 -13.36
CA ASP A 138 28.51 1.85 -13.06
C ASP A 138 27.90 1.19 -11.82
N GLY A 139 27.58 2.02 -10.81
CA GLY A 139 26.91 1.57 -9.59
C GLY A 139 25.51 1.00 -9.84
N ASN A 140 24.77 1.53 -10.82
CA ASN A 140 23.49 0.98 -11.22
C ASN A 140 23.65 -0.31 -12.01
N LEU A 141 24.54 -0.31 -13.01
CA LEU A 141 24.77 -1.48 -13.88
C LEU A 141 25.28 -2.70 -13.11
N LYS A 142 26.06 -2.49 -12.02
CA LYS A 142 26.55 -3.58 -11.16
C LYS A 142 25.43 -4.38 -10.49
N LYS A 143 24.22 -3.84 -10.35
CA LYS A 143 23.07 -4.55 -9.75
C LYS A 143 22.55 -5.69 -10.64
N TYR A 144 22.88 -5.67 -11.93
CA TYR A 144 22.32 -6.54 -12.97
C TYR A 144 23.37 -7.39 -13.70
N ARG A 145 24.63 -7.34 -13.26
CA ARG A 145 25.74 -8.16 -13.76
C ARG A 145 26.10 -9.22 -12.73
#